data_AF-A0A924UAA3-F1
#
_entry.id   AF-A0A924UAA3-F1
#
_cell.length_a   1.000
_cell.length_b   1.000
_cell.length_c   1.000
_cell.angle_alpha   90.00
_cell.angle_beta   90.00
_cell.angle_gamma   90.00
#
_symmetry.space_group_name_H-M   'P 1'
#
loop_
_entity.id
_entity.type
_entity.pdbx_description
1 polymer ?
#
loop_
_entity_poly.entity_id
_entity_poly.type
_entity_poly.pdbx_seq_one_letter_code
_entity_poly.pdbx_strand_id
1 'polypeptide(L)'
;MTAIDLDMLSLEDLKSLQKDLAKVIATFKDSQKADARSKVEAVAKELSFTPADLMTPRAKTSRAPVGVKYCHPENPGLTMARTGGKLIWFIAAIDAG
;
A
#
# COMPACT_ATOMS: atom_id res chain seq x y z
N MET A 1 -9.28 30.46 -23.02
CA MET A 1 -8.95 29.38 -23.96
C MET A 1 -8.72 30.03 -25.31
N THR A 2 -7.50 29.97 -25.83
CA THR A 2 -7.20 30.46 -27.18
C THR A 2 -7.80 29.48 -28.17
N ALA A 3 -8.74 29.94 -29.01
CA ALA A 3 -9.24 29.13 -30.11
C ALA A 3 -8.10 28.96 -31.13
N ILE A 4 -7.81 27.72 -31.49
CA ILE A 4 -6.84 27.41 -32.54
C ILE A 4 -7.63 27.34 -33.85
N ASP A 5 -7.28 28.18 -34.83
CA ASP A 5 -7.92 28.16 -36.15
C ASP A 5 -7.43 26.94 -36.95
N LEU A 6 -8.27 25.91 -37.01
CA LEU A 6 -7.98 24.63 -37.67
C LEU A 6 -7.98 24.72 -39.20
N ASP A 7 -8.66 25.71 -39.79
CA ASP A 7 -8.80 25.86 -41.24
C ASP A 7 -7.53 26.40 -41.92
N MET A 8 -6.64 27.02 -41.14
CA MET A 8 -5.35 27.55 -41.62
C MET A 8 -4.20 26.52 -41.49
N LEU A 9 -4.45 25.39 -40.84
CA LEU A 9 -3.44 24.35 -40.59
C LEU A 9 -3.33 23.40 -41.79
N SER A 10 -2.11 22.96 -42.09
CA SER A 10 -1.89 21.97 -43.13
C SER A 10 -2.38 20.59 -42.69
N LEU A 11 -2.61 19.67 -43.64
CA LEU A 11 -2.97 18.28 -43.33
C LEU A 11 -1.93 17.56 -42.45
N GLU A 12 -0.66 17.95 -42.53
CA GLU A 12 0.39 17.39 -41.68
C GLU A 12 0.28 17.90 -40.24
N ASP A 13 0.00 19.20 -40.08
CA ASP A 13 -0.16 19.80 -38.76
C ASP A 13 -1.42 19.33 -38.04
N LEU A 14 -2.52 19.11 -38.78
CA LEU A 14 -3.72 18.51 -38.19
C LEU A 14 -3.47 17.08 -37.68
N LYS A 15 -2.67 16.30 -38.41
CA LYS A 15 -2.29 14.94 -38.00
C LYS A 15 -1.31 14.95 -36.82
N SER A 16 -0.39 15.91 -36.74
CA SER A 16 0.51 16.03 -35.60
C SER A 16 -0.27 16.45 -34.34
N LEU A 17 -1.15 17.44 -34.46
CA LEU A 17 -2.00 17.90 -33.38
C LEU A 17 -2.92 16.78 -32.87
N GLN A 18 -3.48 15.96 -33.75
CA GLN A 18 -4.28 14.80 -33.34
C GLN A 18 -3.48 13.82 -32.47
N LYS A 19 -2.22 13.52 -32.84
CA LYS A 19 -1.36 12.63 -32.05
C LYS A 19 -1.04 13.24 -30.68
N ASP A 20 -0.78 14.54 -30.63
CA ASP A 20 -0.46 15.20 -29.37
C ASP A 20 -1.69 15.32 -28.47
N LEU A 21 -2.87 15.61 -29.03
CA LEU A 21 -4.14 15.52 -28.31
C LEU A 21 -4.39 14.12 -27.76
N ALA A 22 -4.15 13.06 -28.55
CA ALA A 22 -4.31 11.69 -28.08
C ALA A 22 -3.38 11.38 -26.89
N LYS A 23 -2.12 11.83 -26.93
CA LYS A 23 -1.18 11.70 -25.80
C LYS A 23 -1.68 12.46 -24.58
N VAL A 24 -2.08 13.72 -24.75
CA VAL A 24 -2.56 14.57 -23.65
C VAL A 24 -3.82 13.97 -23.04
N ILE A 25 -4.78 13.49 -23.84
CA ILE A 25 -5.99 12.83 -23.34
C ILE A 25 -5.64 11.57 -22.54
N ALA A 26 -4.65 10.79 -23.01
CA ALA A 26 -4.21 9.59 -22.30
C ALA A 26 -3.58 9.92 -20.94
N THR A 27 -2.75 10.96 -20.85
CA THR A 27 -2.07 11.35 -19.61
C THR A 27 -2.89 12.28 -18.72
N PHE A 28 -3.95 12.89 -19.22
CA PHE A 28 -4.77 13.88 -18.50
C PHE A 28 -5.28 13.35 -17.16
N LYS A 29 -5.77 12.11 -17.14
CA LYS A 29 -6.27 11.48 -15.90
C LYS A 29 -5.16 11.26 -14.87
N ASP A 30 -3.94 10.98 -15.30
CA ASP A 30 -2.81 10.74 -14.40
C ASP A 30 -2.27 12.06 -13.84
N SER A 31 -2.18 13.11 -14.67
CA SER A 31 -1.89 14.47 -14.21
C SER A 31 -2.95 14.97 -13.22
N GLN A 32 -4.24 14.75 -13.50
CA GLN A 32 -5.32 15.12 -12.58
C GLN A 32 -5.23 14.37 -11.24
N LYS A 33 -4.88 13.08 -11.27
CA LYS A 33 -4.64 12.30 -10.04
C LYS A 33 -3.43 12.82 -9.26
N ALA A 34 -2.35 13.21 -9.95
CA ALA A 34 -1.17 13.78 -9.31
C ALA A 34 -1.50 15.11 -8.62
N ASP A 35 -2.23 16.00 -9.30
CA ASP A 35 -2.69 17.27 -8.74
C ASP A 35 -3.61 17.05 -7.54
N ALA A 36 -4.54 16.11 -7.63
CA ALA A 36 -5.42 15.74 -6.51
C ALA A 36 -4.62 15.22 -5.31
N ARG A 37 -3.61 14.36 -5.54
CA ARG A 37 -2.72 13.86 -4.48
C ARG A 37 -1.94 14.98 -3.82
N SER A 38 -1.40 15.91 -4.60
CA SER A 38 -0.64 17.05 -4.08
C SER A 38 -1.51 17.93 -3.18
N LYS A 39 -2.76 18.21 -3.59
CA LYS A 39 -3.72 18.96 -2.76
C LYS A 39 -4.04 18.23 -1.46
N VAL A 40 -4.27 16.91 -1.53
CA VAL A 40 -4.52 16.09 -0.33
C VAL A 40 -3.30 16.09 0.60
N GLU A 41 -2.09 16.00 0.07
CA GLU A 41 -0.87 16.02 0.87
C GLU A 41 -0.63 17.38 1.54
N ALA A 42 -0.90 18.49 0.83
CA ALA A 42 -0.81 19.83 1.41
C ALA A 42 -1.75 19.99 2.61
N VAL A 43 -3.02 19.62 2.43
CA VAL A 43 -4.02 19.69 3.51
C VAL A 43 -3.67 18.73 4.66
N ALA A 44 -3.17 17.53 4.36
CA ALA A 44 -2.75 16.58 5.38
C ALA A 44 -1.59 17.16 6.23
N LYS A 45 -0.59 17.78 5.58
CA LYS A 45 0.54 18.42 6.26
C LYS A 45 0.11 19.59 7.15
N GLU A 46 -0.83 20.42 6.70
CA GLU A 46 -1.40 21.49 7.53
C GLU A 46 -2.01 20.95 8.83
N LEU A 47 -2.62 19.77 8.75
CA LEU A 47 -3.24 19.09 9.88
C LEU A 47 -2.28 18.15 10.63
N SER A 48 -0.98 18.16 10.32
CA SER A 48 0.04 17.27 10.90
C SER A 48 -0.23 15.76 10.69
N PHE A 49 -1.00 15.41 9.65
CA PHE A 49 -1.28 14.04 9.25
C PHE A 49 -0.50 13.67 7.99
N THR A 50 -0.33 12.37 7.76
CA THR A 50 0.15 11.84 6.48
C THR A 50 -1.03 11.28 5.68
N PRO A 51 -1.02 11.36 4.33
CA PRO A 51 -2.10 10.78 3.51
C PRO A 51 -2.35 9.29 3.79
N ALA A 52 -1.31 8.54 4.15
CA ALA A 52 -1.42 7.13 4.52
C ALA A 52 -2.23 6.92 5.81
N ASP A 53 -2.15 7.85 6.75
CA ASP A 53 -2.87 7.82 8.02
C ASP A 53 -4.36 8.14 7.84
N LEU A 54 -4.69 8.98 6.85
CA LEU A 54 -6.07 9.34 6.50
C LEU A 54 -6.77 8.27 5.63
N MET A 55 -6.01 7.59 4.77
CA MET A 55 -6.54 6.57 3.85
C MET A 55 -6.70 5.20 4.49
N THR A 56 -6.08 4.97 5.65
CA THR A 56 -6.22 3.72 6.38
C THR A 56 -7.45 3.83 7.30
N PRO A 57 -8.60 3.20 6.99
CA PRO A 57 -9.59 2.98 8.03
C PRO A 57 -8.87 2.20 9.12
N ARG A 58 -8.78 2.77 10.32
CA ARG A 58 -8.09 2.19 11.48
C ARG A 58 -8.76 0.88 11.88
N ALA A 59 -8.59 -0.16 11.10
CA ALA A 59 -8.84 -1.53 11.49
C ALA A 59 -7.76 -1.81 12.52
N LYS A 60 -8.10 -1.70 13.80
CA LYS A 60 -7.33 -2.32 14.86
C LYS A 60 -7.22 -3.79 14.46
N THR A 61 -6.10 -4.18 13.89
CA THR A 61 -5.78 -5.58 13.65
C THR A 61 -5.52 -6.18 15.02
N SER A 62 -6.61 -6.53 15.70
CA SER A 62 -6.57 -7.38 16.88
C SER A 62 -6.05 -8.73 16.39
N ARG A 63 -4.74 -8.90 16.47
CA ARG A 63 -4.08 -10.17 16.16
C ARG A 63 -4.62 -11.18 17.17
N ALA A 64 -5.42 -12.13 16.69
CA ALA A 64 -5.91 -13.22 17.54
C ALA A 64 -4.70 -13.93 18.17
N PRO A 65 -4.73 -14.23 19.49
CA PRO A 65 -3.65 -14.97 20.13
C PRO A 65 -3.50 -16.34 19.45
N VAL A 66 -2.27 -16.67 19.08
CA VAL A 66 -1.92 -17.93 18.43
C VAL A 66 -2.26 -19.08 19.38
N GLY A 67 -3.14 -19.99 18.96
CA GLY A 67 -3.46 -21.20 19.73
C GLY A 67 -2.20 -22.03 19.99
N VAL A 68 -1.96 -22.35 21.27
CA VAL A 68 -0.83 -23.15 21.74
C VAL A 68 -0.89 -24.53 21.06
N LYS A 69 0.15 -24.88 20.29
CA LYS A 69 0.15 -26.12 19.51
C LYS A 69 0.78 -27.31 20.24
N TYR A 70 1.55 -27.09 21.31
CA TYR A 70 2.20 -28.15 22.08
C TYR A 70 2.34 -27.78 23.57
N CYS A 71 1.96 -28.71 24.46
CA CYS A 71 2.10 -28.61 25.93
C CYS A 71 2.99 -29.75 26.44
N HIS A 72 3.87 -29.45 27.41
CA HIS A 72 4.70 -30.47 28.06
C HIS A 72 3.82 -31.45 28.87
N PRO A 73 3.99 -32.78 28.75
CA PRO A 73 3.13 -33.76 29.40
C PRO A 73 3.22 -33.74 30.94
N GLU A 74 4.39 -33.47 31.50
CA GLU A 74 4.58 -33.42 32.96
C GLU A 74 4.41 -32.03 33.59
N ASN A 75 4.42 -30.95 32.79
CA ASN A 75 4.32 -29.60 33.33
C ASN A 75 3.49 -28.69 32.41
N PRO A 76 2.17 -28.64 32.62
CA PRO A 76 1.23 -27.97 31.72
C PRO A 76 1.40 -26.44 31.65
N GLY A 77 2.24 -25.84 32.51
CA GLY A 77 2.59 -24.41 32.43
C GLY A 77 3.58 -24.07 31.31
N LEU A 78 4.27 -25.06 30.73
CA LEU A 78 5.19 -24.88 29.61
C LEU A 78 4.45 -25.04 28.28
N THR A 79 3.66 -24.02 27.93
CA THR A 79 2.86 -23.95 26.70
C THR A 79 3.63 -23.27 25.57
N MET A 80 3.76 -23.92 24.41
CA MET A 80 4.49 -23.39 23.26
C MET A 80 3.64 -22.38 22.47
N ALA A 81 3.93 -21.08 22.63
CA ALA A 81 3.25 -19.98 21.94
C ALA A 81 4.17 -19.20 20.97
N ARG A 82 4.99 -19.87 20.14
CA ARG A 82 5.50 -19.24 18.91
C ARG A 82 6.16 -20.21 17.92
N THR A 83 5.85 -20.02 16.65
CA THR A 83 6.55 -20.53 15.47
C THR A 83 8.04 -20.16 15.51
N GLY A 84 8.92 -21.15 15.53
CA GLY A 84 10.33 -21.00 15.12
C GLY A 84 11.42 -21.16 16.18
N GLY A 85 11.10 -21.28 17.48
CA GLY A 85 12.09 -21.57 18.52
C GLY A 85 12.13 -23.06 18.85
N LYS A 86 13.32 -23.69 18.82
CA LYS A 86 13.48 -25.07 19.31
C LYS A 86 13.11 -25.14 20.80
N LEU A 87 12.33 -26.15 21.16
CA LEU A 87 11.84 -26.38 22.52
C LEU A 87 13.00 -26.74 23.45
N ILE A 88 13.32 -25.86 24.41
CA ILE A 88 14.41 -26.08 25.38
C ILE A 88 14.19 -27.37 26.18
N TRP A 89 12.95 -27.64 26.61
CA TRP A 89 12.61 -28.88 27.31
C TRP A 89 12.67 -30.12 26.41
N PHE A 90 12.34 -29.99 25.12
CA PHE A 90 12.41 -31.11 24.18
C PHE A 90 13.87 -31.47 23.87
N ILE A 91 14.74 -30.46 23.76
CA ILE A 91 16.18 -30.68 23.64
C ILE A 91 16.70 -31.36 24.92
N ALA A 92 16.31 -30.88 26.10
CA ALA A 92 16.71 -31.52 27.36
C ALA A 92 16.19 -32.96 27.50
N ALA A 93 14.97 -33.25 27.03
CA ALA A 93 14.40 -34.59 27.04
C ALA A 93 15.08 -35.54 26.04
N ILE A 94 15.55 -35.01 24.90
CA ILE A 94 16.36 -35.77 23.93
C ILE A 94 17.76 -36.01 24.49
N ASP A 95 18.38 -35.03 25.15
CA ASP A 95 19.73 -35.14 25.71
C ASP A 95 19.78 -36.08 26.93
N ALA A 96 18.66 -36.23 27.63
CA ALA A 96 18.50 -37.17 28.73
C ALA A 96 18.24 -38.63 28.30
N GLY A 97 18.28 -38.94 27.00
CA GLY A 97 17.99 -40.26 26.41
C GLY A 97 19.11 -40.83 25.57
#